data_AF-A0A5K0UW98-F1
#
_entry.id   AF-A0A5K0UW98-F1
#
_cell.length_a   1.000
_cell.length_b   1.000
_cell.length_c   1.000
_cell.angle_alpha   90.00
_cell.angle_beta   90.00
_cell.angle_gamma   90.00
#
_symmetry.space_group_name_H-M   'P 1'
#
loop_
_entity.id
_entity.type
_entity.pdbx_description
1 polymer ?
#
loop_
_entity_poly.entity_id
_entity_poly.type
_entity_poly.pdbx_seq_one_letter_code
_entity_poly.pdbx_strand_id
1 'polypeptide(L)' 'GCYFQVGNSVKLGMQITSAYRTALNTWASWVKSMVNTNRTHVFFRTFEPSHW' A
#
# COMPACT_ATOMS: atom_id res chain seq x y z
N GLY A 1 9.37 12.67 12.55
CA GLY A 1 8.44 11.63 13.05
C GLY A 1 7.97 10.78 11.89
N CYS A 2 7.26 9.69 12.15
CA CYS A 2 6.63 8.87 11.10
C CYS A 2 5.25 9.46 10.79
N TYR A 3 5.05 9.93 9.55
CA TYR A 3 3.84 10.62 9.12
C TYR A 3 3.26 9.91 7.89
N PHE A 4 1.97 9.61 7.93
CA PHE A 4 1.31 8.92 6.83
C PHE A 4 0.10 9.71 6.37
N GLN A 5 -0.05 9.90 5.06
CA GLN A 5 -1.23 10.55 4.50
C GLN A 5 -2.28 9.51 4.14
N VAL A 6 -3.51 9.72 4.62
CA VAL A 6 -4.68 8.90 4.27
C VAL A 6 -5.75 9.85 3.76
N GLY A 7 -6.04 9.78 2.46
CA GLY A 7 -6.87 10.77 1.78
C GLY A 7 -6.27 12.18 1.90
N ASN A 8 -7.05 13.12 2.41
CA ASN A 8 -6.65 14.53 2.58
C ASN A 8 -6.16 14.85 4.00
N SER A 9 -5.82 13.84 4.80
CA SER A 9 -5.39 14.05 6.19
C SER A 9 -4.05 13.37 6.49
N VAL A 10 -3.15 14.12 7.12
CA VAL A 10 -1.89 13.58 7.65
C VAL A 10 -2.16 12.97 9.03
N LYS A 11 -1.81 11.69 9.19
CA LYS A 11 -1.90 10.95 10.44
C LYS A 11 -0.55 10.99 11.14
N LEU A 12 -0.50 11.71 12.26
CA LEU A 12 0.64 11.73 13.17
C LEU A 12 0.51 10.54 14.13
N GLY A 13 1.59 9.77 14.31
CA GLY A 13 1.61 8.66 15.29
C GLY A 13 0.87 7.39 14.87
N MET A 14 0.50 7.25 13.59
CA MET A 14 -0.02 5.99 13.08
C MET A 14 1.07 4.91 13.13
N GLN A 15 0.71 3.72 13.61
CA GLN A 15 1.64 2.59 13.66
C GLN A 15 2.05 2.20 12.24
N ILE A 16 3.33 1.87 12.05
CA ILE A 16 3.89 1.50 10.75
C ILE A 16 3.13 0.32 10.13
N THR A 17 2.77 -0.68 10.94
CA THR A 17 2.00 -1.86 10.51
C THR A 17 0.59 -1.49 10.01
N SER A 18 -0.09 -0.58 10.71
CA SER A 18 -1.38 -0.05 10.29
C SER A 18 -1.25 0.74 8.99
N ALA A 19 -0.24 1.61 8.88
CA ALA A 19 -0.01 2.42 7.69
C ALA A 19 0.31 1.55 6.47
N TYR A 20 1.12 0.52 6.66
CA TYR A 20 1.44 -0.47 5.62
C TYR A 20 0.18 -1.20 5.14
N ARG A 21 -0.66 -1.68 6.06
CA ARG A 21 -1.94 -2.32 5.71
C ARG A 21 -2.87 -1.37 4.96
N THR A 22 -2.98 -0.11 5.40
CA THR A 22 -3.79 0.90 4.71
C THR A 22 -3.29 1.13 3.29
N ALA A 23 -1.97 1.29 3.09
CA ALA A 23 -1.39 1.48 1.77
C ALA A 23 -1.68 0.29 0.82
N LEU A 24 -1.52 -0.95 1.29
CA LEU A 24 -1.83 -2.14 0.50
C LEU A 24 -3.31 -2.24 0.12
N ASN A 25 -4.22 -1.93 1.05
CA ASN A 25 -5.65 -1.93 0.77
C ASN A 25 -6.05 -0.87 -0.26
N THR A 26 -5.45 0.33 -0.17
CA THR A 26 -5.65 1.40 -1.17
C THR A 26 -5.15 0.96 -2.54
N TRP A 27 -3.94 0.40 -2.64
CA TRP A 27 -3.39 -0.13 -3.88
C TRP A 27 -4.26 -1.24 -4.48
N ALA A 28 -4.66 -2.23 -3.67
CA ALA A 28 -5.50 -3.34 -4.13
C ALA A 28 -6.86 -2.86 -4.64
N SER A 29 -7.46 -1.85 -3.99
CA SER A 29 -8.73 -1.27 -4.42
C SER A 29 -8.59 -0.52 -5.75
N TRP A 30 -7.48 0.21 -5.94
CA TRP A 30 -7.17 0.84 -7.21
C TRP A 30 -6.96 -0.17 -8.33
N VAL A 31 -6.21 -1.26 -8.07
CA VAL A 31 -6.02 -2.34 -9.05
C VAL A 31 -7.37 -2.91 -9.49
N LYS A 32 -8.24 -3.24 -8.53
CA LYS A 32 -9.57 -3.80 -8.82
C LYS A 32 -10.48 -2.87 -9.64
N SER A 33 -10.32 -1.56 -9.49
CA SER A 33 -11.19 -0.57 -10.15
C SER A 33 -10.64 -0.06 -11.48
N MET A 34 -9.32 -0.03 -11.64
CA MET A 34 -8.66 0.66 -12.75
C MET A 34 -7.88 -0.25 -13.70
N VAL A 35 -7.53 -1.48 -13.26
CA VAL A 35 -6.74 -2.41 -14.08
C VAL A 35 -7.65 -3.47 -14.69
N ASN A 36 -7.60 -3.61 -16.02
CA ASN A 36 -8.26 -4.72 -16.70
C ASN A 36 -7.43 -6.01 -16.52
N THR A 37 -7.79 -6.82 -15.54
CA THR A 37 -7.08 -8.06 -15.20
C THR A 37 -7.24 -9.18 -16.23
N ASN A 38 -8.15 -9.03 -17.22
CA ASN A 38 -8.24 -9.97 -18.36
C ASN A 38 -7.12 -9.75 -19.39
N ARG A 39 -6.47 -8.58 -19.35
CA ARG A 39 -5.37 -8.22 -20.27
C ARG A 39 -4.06 -7.97 -19.56
N THR A 40 -4.08 -7.70 -18.25
CA THR A 40 -2.91 -7.33 -17.47
C THR A 40 -2.77 -8.23 -16.25
N HIS A 41 -1.63 -8.91 -16.15
CA HIS A 41 -1.26 -9.68 -14.96
C HIS A 41 -0.63 -8.76 -13.93
N VAL A 42 -1.12 -8.81 -12.69
CA VAL A 42 -0.61 -8.02 -11.57
C VAL A 42 0.15 -8.94 -10.63
N PHE A 43 1.39 -8.57 -10.33
CA PHE A 43 2.25 -9.27 -9.38
C PHE A 43 2.54 -8.38 -8.18
N PHE A 44 2.61 -8.98 -7.00
CA PHE A 44 3.03 -8.31 -5.78
C PHE A 44 4.31 -8.95 -5.27
N ARG A 45 5.38 -8.16 -5.13
CA ARG A 45 6.63 -8.60 -4.51
C ARG A 45 6.62 -8.19 -3.04
N THR A 46 6.73 -9.17 -2.16
CA THR A 46 6.82 -8.96 -0.71
C THR A 46 8.18 -8.35 -0.34
N PHE A 47 8.33 -8.01 0.95
CA PHE A 47 9.60 -7.56 1.50
C PHE A 47 10.70 -8.59 1.23
N GLU A 48 11.86 -8.11 0.79
CA GLU A 48 13.09 -8.89 0.62
C GLU A 48 13.93 -8.78 1.90
N PRO A 49 14.58 -9.86 2.37
CA PRO A 49 15.50 -9.75 3.49
C PRO A 49 16.57 -8.70 3.19
N SER A 50 16.76 -7.75 4.12
CA SER A 50 17.86 -6.81 4.03
C SER A 50 19.18 -7.57 4.12
N HIS A 51 20.08 -7.35 3.16
CA HIS A 51 21.46 -7.77 3.32
C HIS A 51 22.08 -6.93 4.44
N TRP A 52 22.55 -7.60 5.49
CA TRP A 52 23.27 -6.99 6.60
C TRP A 52 24.77 -6.97 6.31
#